data_AF-A0A351IQG0-F1
#
_entry.id   AF-A0A351IQG0-F1
#
_cell.length_a   1.000
_cell.length_b   1.000
_cell.length_c   1.000
_cell.angle_alpha   90.00
_cell.angle_beta   90.00
_cell.angle_gamma   90.00
#
_symmetry.space_group_name_H-M   'P 1'
#
loop_
_entity.id
_entity.type
_entity.pdbx_description
1 polymer ?
#
loop_
_entity_poly.entity_id
_entity_poly.type
_entity_poly.pdbx_seq_one_letter_code
_entity_poly.pdbx_strand_id
1 'polypeptide(L)' 'KYPKNKAIADIFSLKEGEQISTAGRITSIRTMGKITFCHISDISGKIQIVIQEDTIGKDVYKQF' A
#
# COMPACT_ATOMS: atom_id res chain seq x y z
N LYS A 1 4.32 5.69 16.08
CA LYS A 1 3.17 4.75 16.01
C LYS A 1 2.32 5.18 14.82
N TYR A 2 2.30 4.42 13.73
CA TYR A 2 1.52 4.78 12.54
C TYR A 2 0.04 4.46 12.78
N PRO A 3 -0.88 5.44 12.71
CA PRO A 3 -2.29 5.20 12.99
C PRO A 3 -2.91 4.37 11.86
N LYS A 4 -3.44 3.20 12.20
CA LYS A 4 -4.28 2.42 11.28
C LYS A 4 -5.67 3.03 11.31
N ASN A 5 -5.96 3.88 10.33
CA ASN A 5 -7.23 4.62 10.27
C ASN A 5 -8.37 3.73 9.73
N LYS A 6 -8.07 2.80 8.81
CA LYS A 6 -9.07 1.89 8.20
C LYS A 6 -8.54 0.46 8.03
N ALA A 7 -9.42 -0.53 8.17
CA ALA A 7 -9.09 -1.93 7.89
C ALA A 7 -9.02 -2.17 6.37
N ILE A 8 -8.33 -3.22 5.95
CA ILE A 8 -8.22 -3.54 4.52
C ILE A 8 -9.59 -3.87 3.92
N ALA A 9 -10.47 -4.51 4.69
CA ALA A 9 -11.82 -4.85 4.25
C ALA A 9 -12.67 -3.59 3.92
N ASP A 10 -12.44 -2.48 4.64
CA ASP A 10 -13.20 -1.25 4.43
C ASP A 10 -12.86 -0.59 3.09
N ILE A 11 -11.64 -0.84 2.57
CA ILE A 11 -11.16 -0.23 1.32
C ILE A 11 -12.05 -0.60 0.13
N PHE A 12 -12.64 -1.81 0.13
CA PHE A 12 -13.55 -2.24 -0.93
C PHE A 12 -14.86 -1.44 -0.98
N SER A 13 -15.22 -0.73 0.10
CA SER A 13 -16.43 0.09 0.19
C SER A 13 -16.15 1.59 0.05
N LEU A 14 -14.88 2.00 -0.06
CA LEU A 14 -14.51 3.42 -0.19
C LEU A 14 -14.63 3.89 -1.64
N LYS A 15 -14.89 5.20 -1.79
CA LYS A 15 -14.95 5.82 -3.11
C LYS A 15 -13.56 6.05 -3.67
N GLU A 16 -13.45 6.03 -4.99
CA GLU A 16 -12.21 6.39 -5.68
C GLU A 16 -11.75 7.80 -5.29
N GLY A 17 -10.45 7.95 -4.99
CA GLY A 17 -9.84 9.23 -4.61
C GLY A 17 -9.85 9.55 -3.12
N GLU A 18 -10.43 8.70 -2.26
CA GLU A 18 -10.36 8.92 -0.81
C GLU A 18 -8.97 8.60 -0.26
N GLN A 19 -8.41 9.50 0.57
CA GLN A 19 -7.15 9.25 1.25
C GLN A 19 -7.33 8.27 2.39
N ILE A 20 -6.58 7.16 2.35
CA ILE A 20 -6.65 6.10 3.35
C ILE A 20 -5.28 5.87 3.97
N SER A 21 -5.28 5.43 5.23
CA SER A 21 -4.08 4.97 5.91
C SER A 21 -4.37 3.64 6.58
N THR A 22 -3.61 2.62 6.20
CA THR A 22 -3.73 1.26 6.73
C THR A 22 -2.35 0.67 7.00
N ALA A 23 -2.32 -0.36 7.84
CA ALA A 23 -1.11 -1.07 8.22
C ALA A 23 -1.40 -2.57 8.25
N GLY A 24 -0.45 -3.36 7.75
CA GLY A 24 -0.54 -4.82 7.69
C GLY A 24 0.84 -5.44 7.49
N ARG A 25 0.88 -6.74 7.20
CA ARG A 25 2.11 -7.48 6.88
C ARG A 25 2.29 -7.55 5.37
N ILE A 26 3.49 -7.22 4.90
CA ILE A 26 3.83 -7.40 3.49
C ILE A 26 4.08 -8.90 3.25
N THR A 27 3.34 -9.49 2.32
CA THR A 27 3.47 -10.92 1.97
C THR A 27 4.26 -11.15 0.70
N SER A 28 4.24 -10.21 -0.24
CA SER A 28 5.01 -10.28 -1.48
C SER A 28 5.36 -8.89 -1.97
N ILE A 29 6.61 -8.69 -2.38
CA ILE A 29 7.09 -7.48 -3.04
C ILE A 29 7.68 -7.91 -4.38
N ARG A 30 7.25 -7.24 -5.45
CA ARG A 30 7.77 -7.42 -6.80
C ARG A 30 8.15 -6.06 -7.36
N THR A 31 9.45 -5.83 -7.45
CA THR A 31 10.01 -4.60 -8.01
C THR A 31 10.24 -4.79 -9.51
N MET A 32 9.65 -3.90 -10.31
CA MET A 32 9.73 -3.87 -11.76
C MET A 32 10.24 -2.49 -12.21
N GLY A 33 11.55 -2.29 -12.09
CA GLY A 33 12.19 -1.01 -12.45
C GLY A 33 11.71 0.14 -11.56
N LYS A 34 10.89 1.03 -12.13
CA LYS A 34 10.33 2.22 -11.45
C LYS A 34 8.99 1.97 -10.76
N ILE A 35 8.45 0.75 -10.85
CA ILE A 35 7.16 0.37 -10.26
C ILE A 35 7.37 -0.80 -9.33
N THR A 36 6.83 -0.70 -8.12
CA THR A 36 6.84 -1.77 -7.14
C THR A 36 5.42 -2.19 -6.85
N PHE A 37 5.16 -3.49 -7.00
CA PHE A 37 3.92 -4.11 -6.56
C PHE A 37 4.14 -4.77 -5.22
N CYS A 38 3.30 -4.42 -4.25
CA CYS A 38 3.39 -4.98 -2.92
C CYS A 38 2.01 -5.52 -2.51
N HIS A 39 2.00 -6.72 -1.95
CA HIS A 39 0.82 -7.31 -1.35
C HIS A 39 0.89 -7.12 0.16
N ILE A 40 -0.13 -6.46 0.69
CA ILE A 40 -0.30 -6.26 2.13
C ILE A 40 -1.45 -7.17 2.59
N SER A 41 -1.18 -7.99 3.58
CA SER A 41 -2.13 -8.88 4.23
C SER A 41 -2.29 -8.49 5.69
N ASP A 42 -3.53 -8.46 6.15
CA ASP A 42 -3.90 -8.21 7.54
C ASP A 42 -5.02 -9.17 7.95
N ILE A 43 -5.40 -9.15 9.23
CA ILE A 43 -6.51 -9.97 9.76
C ILE A 43 -7.82 -9.79 8.97
N SER A 44 -8.06 -8.58 8.44
CA SER A 44 -9.27 -8.28 7.68
C SER A 44 -9.24 -8.75 6.22
N GLY A 45 -8.07 -9.10 5.68
CA GLY A 45 -7.95 -9.51 4.27
C GLY A 45 -6.61 -9.14 3.63
N LYS A 46 -6.55 -9.24 2.30
CA LYS A 46 -5.36 -8.93 1.49
C LYS A 46 -5.66 -7.86 0.46
N ILE A 47 -4.72 -6.96 0.23
CA ILE A 47 -4.76 -5.92 -0.81
C ILE A 47 -3.44 -5.85 -1.55
N GLN A 48 -3.51 -5.44 -2.82
CA GLN A 48 -2.35 -5.14 -3.63
C GLN A 48 -2.22 -3.63 -3.75
N ILE A 49 -1.03 -3.12 -3.47
CA ILE A 49 -0.67 -1.72 -3.68
C ILE A 49 0.34 -1.62 -4.82
N VAL A 50 0.26 -0.53 -5.57
CA VAL A 50 1.24 -0.16 -6.58
C VAL A 50 1.93 1.11 -6.13
N ILE A 51 3.25 1.08 -6.11
CA ILE A 51 4.10 2.21 -5.79
C ILE A 51 4.84 2.57 -7.06
N GLN A 52 4.72 3.82 -7.50
CA GLN A 52 5.45 4.33 -8.66
C GLN A 52 6.45 5.36 -8.17
N GLU A 53 7.70 5.24 -8.61
CA GLU A 53 8.79 6.17 -8.27
C GLU A 53 8.41 7.63 -8.56
N ASP A 54 7.74 7.88 -9.69
CA ASP A 54 7.31 9.21 -10.12
C ASP A 54 6.23 9.81 -9.19
N THR A 55 5.44 8.98 -8.50
CA THR A 55 4.35 9.43 -7.62
C THR A 55 4.84 9.75 -6.20
N ILE A 56 5.74 8.93 -5.64
CA ILE A 56 6.22 9.10 -4.25
C ILE A 56 7.55 9.85 -4.16
N GLY A 57 8.24 10.03 -5.28
CA GLY A 57 9.57 10.62 -5.35
C GLY A 57 10.69 9.61 -5.07
N LYS A 58 11.85 9.86 -5.69
CA LYS A 58 13.03 8.97 -5.65
C LYS A 58 13.57 8.72 -4.24
N ASP A 59 13.54 9.71 -3.36
CA ASP A 59 14.05 9.58 -1.99
C ASP A 59 13.22 8.61 -1.15
N VAL A 60 11.89 8.62 -1.32
CA VAL A 60 10.99 7.69 -0.64
C VAL A 60 11.08 6.31 -1.29
N TYR A 61 11.19 6.24 -2.62
CA TYR A 61 11.29 4.97 -3.35
C TYR A 61 12.56 4.18 -2.99
N LYS A 62 13.70 4.86 -2.74
CA LYS A 62 14.94 4.20 -2.28
C LYS A 62 14.83 3.47 -0.93
N GLN A 63 13.79 3.74 -0.15
CA GLN A 63 13.57 3.10 1.15
C GLN A 63 12.73 1.81 1.06
N PHE A 64 12.18 1.50 -0.11
CA PHE A 64 11.41 0.29 -0.40
C PHE A 64 12.25 -0.74 -1.18
#